data_AF-W1YFV9-F1
#
_entry.id   AF-W1YFV9-F1
#
_cell.length_a   1.000
_cell.length_b   1.000
_cell.length_c   1.000
_cell.angle_alpha   90.00
_cell.angle_beta   90.00
_cell.angle_gamma   90.00
#
_symmetry.space_group_name_H-M   'P 1'
#
loop_
_entity.id
_entity.type
_entity.pdbx_description
1 polymer ?
#
loop_
_entity_poly.entity_id
_entity_poly.type
_entity_poly.pdbx_seq_one_letter_code
_entity_poly.pdbx_strand_id
1 'polypeptide(L)'
;LKSHTSNLSAIVTVADDGGSSGRLRKDFQMIAPGDLRNCLVSLAEQEGVMENLFRYRFDGENELSGHSFGNLFITALAQVYDGDIEEALEAASKL
;
A
#
# COMPACT_ATOMS: atom_id res chain seq x y z
N LEU A 1 4.76 20.60 -1.15
CA LEU A 1 5.37 20.11 0.11
C LEU A 1 6.64 19.32 -0.17
N LYS A 2 6.60 18.18 -0.87
CA LYS A 2 7.81 17.43 -1.27
C LYS A 2 8.88 18.24 -2.00
N SER A 3 8.48 19.12 -2.92
CA SER A 3 9.41 20.02 -3.64
C SER A 3 9.99 21.14 -2.78
N HIS A 4 9.60 21.24 -1.51
CA HIS A 4 9.93 22.36 -0.62
C HIS A 4 10.72 21.91 0.62
N THR A 5 10.74 20.62 0.96
CA THR A 5 11.50 20.08 2.11
C THR A 5 11.65 18.56 2.00
N SER A 6 12.78 18.04 2.48
CA SER A 6 13.05 16.59 2.61
C SER A 6 12.60 16.01 3.96
N ASN A 7 12.23 16.85 4.94
CA ASN A 7 11.75 16.40 6.25
C ASN A 7 10.21 16.42 6.29
N LEU A 8 9.60 15.33 5.81
CA LEU A 8 8.15 15.14 5.79
C LEU A 8 7.76 13.95 6.68
N SER A 9 6.91 14.21 7.67
CA SER A 9 6.23 13.17 8.44
C SER A 9 4.78 13.10 7.99
N ALA A 10 4.31 11.93 7.61
CA ALA A 10 2.91 11.69 7.24
C ALA A 10 2.23 10.84 8.31
N ILE A 11 1.11 11.35 8.85
CA ILE A 11 0.23 10.60 9.75
C ILE A 11 -0.91 10.05 8.89
N VAL A 12 -1.08 8.74 8.93
CA VAL A 12 -2.02 8.01 8.07
C VAL A 12 -3.03 7.30 8.95
N THR A 13 -4.32 7.58 8.75
CA THR A 13 -5.40 6.79 9.36
C THR A 13 -5.48 5.44 8.65
N VAL A 14 -5.83 4.36 9.35
CA VAL A 14 -5.94 3.00 8.76
C VAL A 14 -7.40 2.50 8.75
N ALA A 15 -8.33 3.39 8.42
CA ALA A 15 -9.77 3.17 8.57
C ALA A 15 -10.47 2.77 7.27
N ASP A 16 -9.73 2.63 6.16
CA ASP A 16 -10.30 2.37 4.85
C ASP A 16 -10.81 0.92 4.70
N ASP A 17 -12.11 0.74 4.91
CA ASP A 17 -12.76 -0.58 5.02
C ASP A 17 -13.47 -1.04 3.74
N GLY A 18 -13.34 -0.28 2.64
CA GLY A 18 -14.01 -0.51 1.38
C GLY A 18 -13.20 -1.33 0.36
N GLY A 19 -13.92 -2.06 -0.51
CA GLY A 19 -13.36 -2.70 -1.70
C GLY A 19 -12.21 -3.68 -1.42
N SER A 20 -11.07 -3.46 -2.09
CA SER A 20 -9.87 -4.30 -1.95
C SER A 20 -9.28 -4.27 -0.54
N SER A 21 -9.20 -3.10 0.10
CA SER A 21 -8.58 -2.95 1.43
C SER A 21 -9.40 -3.71 2.49
N GLY A 22 -10.72 -3.58 2.45
CA GLY A 22 -11.63 -4.28 3.36
C GLY A 22 -11.62 -5.80 3.21
N ARG A 23 -11.50 -6.32 1.97
CA ARG A 23 -11.36 -7.78 1.74
C ARG A 23 -10.06 -8.31 2.35
N LEU A 24 -8.92 -7.70 2.01
CA LEU A 24 -7.61 -8.13 2.50
C LEU A 24 -7.50 -8.03 4.03
N ARG A 25 -8.04 -6.97 4.63
CA ARG A 25 -8.13 -6.81 6.08
C ARG A 25 -8.88 -7.97 6.76
N LYS A 26 -10.01 -8.39 6.18
CA LYS A 26 -10.82 -9.50 6.72
C LYS A 26 -10.13 -10.85 6.52
N ASP A 27 -9.60 -11.08 5.33
CA ASP A 27 -9.04 -12.38 4.94
C ASP A 27 -7.72 -12.67 5.67
N PHE A 28 -6.91 -11.63 5.91
CA PHE A 28 -5.58 -11.76 6.51
C PHE A 28 -5.46 -11.18 7.92
N GLN A 29 -6.58 -10.76 8.53
CA GLN A 29 -6.63 -10.18 9.88
C GLN A 29 -5.61 -9.04 10.11
N MET A 30 -5.38 -8.23 9.08
CA MET A 30 -4.39 -7.15 9.08
C MET A 30 -5.03 -5.77 9.04
N ILE A 31 -4.24 -4.71 9.26
CA ILE A 31 -4.73 -3.34 9.04
C ILE A 31 -5.00 -3.04 7.56
N ALA A 32 -5.84 -2.06 7.27
CA ALA A 32 -6.21 -1.70 5.90
C ALA A 32 -4.97 -1.22 5.10
N PRO A 33 -4.58 -1.91 4.00
CA PRO A 33 -3.37 -1.55 3.25
C PRO A 33 -3.55 -0.31 2.36
N GLY A 34 -4.80 0.11 2.09
CA GLY A 34 -5.10 1.19 1.14
C GLY A 34 -4.55 2.55 1.54
N ASP A 35 -4.67 2.90 2.81
CA ASP A 35 -4.18 4.18 3.33
C ASP A 35 -2.64 4.22 3.32
N LEU A 36 -2.00 3.10 3.70
CA LEU A 36 -0.55 2.92 3.64
C LEU A 36 -0.03 3.04 2.21
N ARG A 37 -0.69 2.38 1.24
CA ARG A 37 -0.39 2.49 -0.18
C ARG A 37 -0.42 3.92 -0.66
N ASN A 38 -1.50 4.65 -0.36
CA ASN A 38 -1.64 6.04 -0.79
C ASN A 38 -0.50 6.91 -0.25
N CYS A 39 -0.07 6.66 0.99
CA CYS A 39 1.03 7.38 1.58
C CYS A 39 2.38 7.03 0.92
N LEU A 40 2.69 5.74 0.73
CA LEU A 40 3.90 5.30 0.04
C LEU A 40 4.01 5.87 -1.37
N VAL A 41 2.93 5.82 -2.16
CA VAL A 41 2.89 6.40 -3.51
C VAL A 41 3.12 7.91 -3.46
N SER A 42 2.54 8.59 -2.46
CA SER A 42 2.74 10.03 -2.28
C SER A 42 4.15 10.37 -1.81
N LEU A 43 4.89 9.42 -1.20
CA LEU A 43 6.25 9.55 -0.67
C LEU A 43 7.35 9.05 -1.62
N ALA A 44 7.04 8.18 -2.60
CA ALA A 44 7.97 7.78 -3.65
C ALA A 44 8.30 8.93 -4.64
N GLU A 45 9.53 8.99 -5.15
CA GLU A 45 9.89 9.94 -6.21
C GLU A 45 9.11 9.60 -7.50
N GLN A 46 8.52 10.62 -8.14
CA GLN A 46 7.44 10.51 -9.12
C GLN A 46 7.86 10.03 -10.54
N GLU A 47 8.84 9.14 -10.66
CA GLU A 47 9.33 8.72 -11.97
C GLU A 47 9.63 7.21 -11.99
N GLY A 48 8.63 6.39 -12.34
CA GLY A 48 8.91 4.98 -12.60
C GLY A 48 7.72 4.05 -12.78
N VAL A 49 8.02 2.85 -13.30
CA VAL A 49 7.07 1.73 -13.42
C VAL A 49 6.46 1.37 -12.06
N MET A 50 7.23 1.52 -10.98
CA MET A 50 6.78 1.19 -9.62
C MET A 50 5.58 2.03 -9.19
N GLU A 51 5.56 3.34 -9.46
CA GLU A 51 4.39 4.18 -9.16
C GLU A 51 3.14 3.68 -9.89
N ASN A 52 3.28 3.35 -11.17
CA ASN A 52 2.17 2.82 -11.97
C ASN A 52 1.68 1.49 -11.41
N LEU A 53 2.58 0.61 -10.97
CA LEU A 53 2.23 -0.65 -10.32
C LEU A 53 1.46 -0.42 -9.03
N PHE A 54 1.92 0.46 -8.14
CA PHE A 54 1.21 0.73 -6.89
C PHE A 54 -0.18 1.33 -7.12
N ARG A 55 -0.37 2.13 -8.18
CA ARG A 55 -1.69 2.66 -8.58
C ARG A 55 -2.56 1.65 -9.33
N TYR A 56 -1.96 0.58 -9.86
CA TYR A 56 -2.65 -0.39 -10.70
C TYR A 56 -3.79 -1.09 -9.94
N ARG A 57 -4.94 -1.20 -10.62
CA ARG A 57 -6.10 -1.95 -10.17
C ARG A 57 -6.43 -3.01 -11.21
N PHE A 58 -6.52 -4.24 -10.74
CA PHE A 58 -6.94 -5.36 -11.57
C PHE A 58 -8.40 -5.18 -11.97
N ASP A 59 -8.68 -5.40 -13.25
CA ASP A 59 -10.00 -5.34 -13.86
C ASP A 59 -10.43 -6.72 -14.39
N GLY A 60 -11.67 -6.83 -14.84
CA GLY A 60 -12.28 -8.05 -15.39
C GLY A 60 -13.09 -8.84 -14.37
N GLU A 61 -13.54 -10.04 -14.76
CA GLU A 61 -14.36 -10.93 -13.94
C GLU A 61 -13.54 -12.14 -13.46
N ASN A 62 -12.61 -11.89 -12.53
CA ASN A 62 -11.76 -12.92 -11.91
C ASN A 62 -11.52 -12.62 -10.42
N GLU A 63 -10.80 -13.49 -9.73
CA GLU A 63 -10.54 -13.36 -8.28
C GLU A 63 -9.77 -12.11 -7.88
N LEU A 64 -8.94 -11.57 -8.78
CA LEU A 64 -8.20 -10.33 -8.54
C LEU A 64 -9.04 -9.09 -8.84
N SER A 65 -10.25 -9.23 -9.39
CA SER A 65 -11.07 -8.10 -9.79
C SER A 65 -11.28 -7.08 -8.66
N GLY A 66 -10.95 -5.83 -8.96
CA GLY A 66 -11.03 -4.73 -8.01
C GLY A 66 -9.91 -4.69 -6.97
N HIS A 67 -9.00 -5.67 -6.92
CA HIS A 67 -7.78 -5.56 -6.11
C HIS A 67 -6.83 -4.51 -6.68
N SER A 68 -6.16 -3.80 -5.78
CA SER A 68 -5.03 -2.94 -6.14
C SER A 68 -3.74 -3.75 -6.00
N PHE A 69 -2.85 -3.69 -6.99
CA PHE A 69 -1.53 -4.32 -6.86
C PHE A 69 -0.79 -3.79 -5.64
N GLY A 70 -0.79 -2.47 -5.41
CA GLY A 70 -0.17 -1.87 -4.24
C GLY A 70 -0.71 -2.42 -2.91
N ASN A 71 -2.02 -2.72 -2.83
CA ASN A 71 -2.58 -3.36 -1.65
C ASN A 71 -2.08 -4.79 -1.47
N LEU A 72 -2.06 -5.58 -2.55
CA LEU A 72 -1.56 -6.96 -2.52
C LEU A 72 -0.07 -7.00 -2.16
N PHE A 73 0.72 -6.08 -2.70
CA PHE A 73 2.13 -5.93 -2.40
C PHE A 73 2.35 -5.65 -0.90
N ILE A 74 1.66 -4.66 -0.34
CA ILE A 74 1.78 -4.33 1.10
C ILE A 74 1.30 -5.49 1.98
N THR A 75 0.21 -6.16 1.61
CA THR A 75 -0.27 -7.35 2.33
C THR A 75 0.76 -8.48 2.30
N ALA A 76 1.35 -8.78 1.14
CA ALA A 76 2.38 -9.81 1.03
C ALA A 76 3.62 -9.44 1.84
N LEU A 77 4.04 -8.17 1.77
CA LEU A 77 5.20 -7.69 2.51
C LEU A 77 4.96 -7.78 4.03
N ALA A 78 3.78 -7.37 4.51
CA ALA A 78 3.41 -7.54 5.91
C ALA A 78 3.48 -9.01 6.35
N GLN A 79 3.08 -9.97 5.51
CA GLN A 79 3.20 -11.40 5.84
C GLN A 79 4.64 -11.90 5.87
N VAL A 80 5.52 -11.38 5.01
CA VAL A 80 6.95 -11.72 5.03
C VAL A 80 7.61 -11.27 6.34
N TYR A 81 7.13 -10.18 6.93
CA TYR A 81 7.56 -9.64 8.21
C TYR A 81 6.68 -10.09 9.39
N ASP A 82 6.01 -11.25 9.28
CA ASP A 82 5.20 -11.84 10.36
C ASP A 82 4.11 -10.91 10.94
N GLY A 83 3.58 -10.00 10.12
CA GLY A 83 2.58 -9.02 10.49
C GLY A 83 3.14 -7.70 11.03
N ASP A 84 4.46 -7.55 11.13
CA ASP A 84 5.11 -6.29 11.48
C ASP A 84 5.04 -5.31 10.30
N ILE A 85 4.08 -4.38 10.39
CA ILE A 85 3.85 -3.40 9.33
C ILE A 85 4.93 -2.30 9.32
N GLU A 86 5.57 -2.01 10.44
CA GLU A 86 6.60 -0.98 10.50
C GLU A 86 7.83 -1.45 9.73
N GLU A 87 8.29 -2.68 10.00
CA GLU A 87 9.39 -3.30 9.26
C GLU A 87 9.05 -3.47 7.77
N ALA A 88 7.82 -3.89 7.46
CA ALA A 88 7.36 -4.02 6.08
C ALA A 88 7.39 -2.67 5.33
N LEU A 89 6.93 -1.58 5.94
CA LEU A 89 6.94 -0.25 5.31
C LEU A 89 8.36 0.28 5.17
N GLU A 90 9.23 0.06 6.15
CA GLU A 90 10.64 0.44 6.04
C GLU A 90 11.32 -0.32 4.88
N ALA A 91 11.04 -1.62 4.73
CA ALA A 91 11.52 -2.41 3.60
C ALA A 91 10.97 -1.89 2.26
N ALA A 92 9.67 -1.56 2.18
CA ALA A 92 9.04 -1.00 0.99
C ALA A 92 9.67 0.33 0.56
N SER A 93 10.11 1.16 1.52
CA SER A 93 10.74 2.46 1.24
C SER A 93 12.12 2.35 0.59
N LYS A 94 12.76 1.17 0.67
CA LYS A 94 14.10 0.89 0.14
C LYS A 94 14.07 0.19 -1.22
N LEU A 95 12.89 -0.15 -1.74
CA LEU A 95 12.66 -0.81 -3.03
C LEU A 95 12.31 0.22 -4.12
#